data_AF-A0A0A8XNQ5-F1
#
_entry.id   AF-A0A0A8XNQ5-F1
#
_cell.length_a   1.000
_cell.length_b   1.000
_cell.length_c   1.000
_cell.angle_alpha   90.00
_cell.angle_beta   90.00
_cell.angle_gamma   90.00
#
_symmetry.space_group_name_H-M   'P 1'
#
loop_
_entity.id
_entity.type
_entity.pdbx_description
1 polymer ?
#
loop_
_entity_poly.entity_id
_entity_poly.type
_entity_poly.pdbx_seq_one_letter_code
_entity_poly.pdbx_strand_id
1 'polypeptide(L)'
;MEKHFLGFEVKNIPRAENNETDVLAKPAAQGAPATPEVLHETLTSPATLKGPRWVHVVSTSEDWRVPLRAFIEGNYKPEDKIEEQRLRHHARGYVILNDVLYKKGVCEPYLRCLSKKGQDLLKEIHKGLCASHLAPRSLMSKAFR
;
A
#
# COMPACT_ATOMS: atom_id res chain seq x y z
N MET A 1 -3.63 -33.52 -2.57
CA MET A 1 -4.55 -32.40 -2.85
C MET A 1 -5.91 -32.99 -3.11
N GLU A 2 -6.85 -32.75 -2.20
CA GLU A 2 -8.14 -33.44 -2.16
C GLU A 2 -9.00 -33.10 -3.38
N LYS A 3 -9.54 -34.14 -4.03
CA LYS A 3 -10.33 -34.03 -5.26
C LYS A 3 -11.76 -33.52 -5.07
N HIS A 4 -12.13 -33.15 -3.83
CA HIS A 4 -13.50 -32.75 -3.49
C HIS A 4 -13.47 -31.64 -2.43
N PHE A 5 -13.56 -30.38 -2.87
CA PHE A 5 -13.84 -29.24 -2.00
C PHE A 5 -15.21 -28.70 -2.39
N LEU A 6 -16.20 -28.82 -1.50
CA LEU A 6 -17.60 -28.51 -1.77
C LEU A 6 -17.94 -27.01 -1.59
N GLY A 7 -16.97 -26.21 -1.15
CA GLY A 7 -17.13 -24.77 -0.89
C GLY A 7 -16.87 -24.41 0.57
N PHE A 8 -16.93 -23.12 0.89
CA PHE A 8 -16.85 -22.59 2.25
C PHE A 8 -17.86 -21.46 2.44
N GLU A 9 -18.30 -21.29 3.68
CA GLU A 9 -19.14 -20.17 4.10
C GLU A 9 -18.28 -19.21 4.93
N VAL A 10 -18.41 -17.90 4.68
CA VAL A 10 -17.73 -16.87 5.47
C VAL A 10 -18.76 -16.18 6.35
N LYS A 11 -18.57 -16.26 7.68
CA LYS A 11 -19.36 -15.54 8.66
C LYS A 11 -18.53 -14.40 9.26
N ASN A 12 -19.13 -13.23 9.38
CA ASN A 12 -18.50 -12.11 10.06
C ASN A 12 -18.77 -12.23 11.57
N ILE A 13 -17.71 -12.26 12.38
CA ILE A 13 -17.80 -12.30 13.84
C ILE A 13 -17.39 -10.93 14.38
N PRO A 14 -18.26 -10.23 15.13
CA PRO A 14 -17.92 -8.96 15.77
C PRO A 14 -16.68 -9.08 16.67
N ARG A 15 -15.87 -8.03 16.73
CA ARG A 15 -14.60 -8.07 17.48
C ARG A 15 -14.77 -8.43 18.96
N ALA A 16 -15.87 -8.01 19.58
CA ALA A 16 -16.17 -8.29 20.98
C ALA A 16 -16.44 -9.78 21.26
N GLU A 17 -16.83 -10.54 20.23
CA GLU A 17 -17.18 -11.96 20.32
C GLU A 17 -16.04 -12.87 19.80
N ASN A 18 -14.96 -12.29 19.28
CA ASN A 18 -13.84 -13.00 18.65
C ASN A 18 -12.78 -13.50 19.65
N ASN A 19 -13.23 -13.94 20.83
CA ASN A 19 -12.33 -14.34 21.93
C ASN A 19 -11.54 -15.62 21.60
N GLU A 20 -12.16 -16.58 20.91
CA GLU A 20 -11.53 -17.84 20.54
C GLU A 20 -10.33 -17.63 19.61
N THR A 21 -10.49 -16.81 18.58
CA THR A 21 -9.40 -16.44 17.67
C THR A 21 -8.25 -15.76 18.41
N ASP A 22 -8.55 -14.89 19.37
CA ASP A 22 -7.53 -14.21 20.17
C ASP A 22 -6.77 -15.19 21.09
N VAL A 23 -7.44 -16.23 21.60
CA VAL A 23 -6.82 -17.32 22.37
C VAL A 23 -5.87 -18.14 21.48
N LEU A 24 -6.23 -18.41 20.23
CA LEU A 24 -5.39 -19.15 19.28
C LEU A 24 -4.22 -18.31 18.73
N ALA A 25 -4.43 -17.01 18.51
CA ALA A 25 -3.41 -16.10 17.96
C ALA A 25 -2.26 -15.85 18.94
N LYS A 26 -2.52 -15.84 20.25
CA LYS A 26 -1.51 -15.57 21.29
C LYS A 26 -0.37 -16.60 21.30
N PRO A 27 -0.62 -17.92 21.38
CA PRO A 27 0.42 -18.94 21.27
C PRO A 27 1.19 -18.85 19.95
N ALA A 28 0.49 -18.65 18.82
CA ALA A 28 1.11 -18.55 17.51
C ALA A 28 2.08 -17.36 17.41
N ALA A 29 1.70 -16.19 17.95
CA ALA A 29 2.57 -15.02 17.98
C ALA A 29 3.78 -15.17 18.92
N GLN A 30 3.63 -15.96 20.00
CA GLN A 30 4.66 -16.22 20.98
C GLN A 30 5.56 -17.41 20.62
N GLY A 31 5.26 -18.13 19.53
CA GLY A 31 5.95 -19.36 19.17
C GLY A 31 5.75 -20.49 20.18
N ALA A 32 4.69 -20.42 20.98
CA ALA A 32 4.36 -21.46 21.95
C ALA A 32 3.74 -22.68 21.25
N PRO A 33 3.92 -23.90 21.80
CA PRO A 33 3.31 -25.10 21.23
C PRO A 33 1.78 -24.98 21.22
N ALA A 34 1.17 -25.30 20.08
CA ALA A 34 -0.28 -25.37 19.96
C ALA A 34 -0.83 -26.58 20.74
N THR A 35 -2.09 -26.51 21.15
CA THR A 35 -2.77 -27.65 21.77
C THR A 35 -3.02 -28.76 20.73
N PRO A 36 -3.11 -30.04 21.13
CA PRO A 36 -3.29 -31.15 20.20
C PRO A 36 -4.55 -31.08 19.32
N GLU A 37 -5.56 -30.33 19.76
CA GLU A 37 -6.83 -30.11 19.04
C GLU A 37 -6.69 -29.08 17.89
N VAL A 38 -5.58 -28.34 17.84
CA VAL A 38 -5.37 -27.26 16.87
C VAL A 38 -4.37 -27.70 15.80
N LEU A 39 -4.90 -27.95 14.60
CA LEU A 39 -4.09 -28.10 13.39
C LEU A 39 -3.41 -26.76 13.08
N HIS A 40 -2.08 -26.77 12.98
CA HIS A 40 -1.29 -25.60 12.62
C HIS A 40 -0.20 -25.98 11.63
N GLU A 41 0.14 -25.03 10.76
CA GLU A 41 1.26 -25.14 9.83
C GLU A 41 2.27 -24.04 10.15
N THR A 42 3.51 -24.44 10.45
CA THR A 42 4.60 -23.50 10.68
C THR A 42 5.40 -23.33 9.41
N LEU A 43 5.34 -22.14 8.82
CA LEU A 43 6.13 -21.81 7.64
C LEU A 43 7.60 -21.62 8.04
N THR A 44 8.46 -22.57 7.68
CA THR A 44 9.91 -22.52 7.93
C THR A 44 10.66 -21.63 6.93
N SER A 45 9.98 -21.17 5.88
CA SER A 45 10.50 -20.21 4.91
C SER A 45 9.44 -19.14 4.61
N PRO A 46 9.83 -17.92 4.18
CA PRO A 46 8.88 -16.86 3.91
C PRO A 46 7.83 -17.29 2.88
N ALA A 47 6.54 -17.05 3.17
CA ALA A 47 5.44 -17.28 2.23
C ALA A 47 5.57 -16.45 0.94
N THR A 48 6.40 -15.42 0.96
CA THR A 48 6.73 -14.60 -0.19
C THR A 48 7.88 -15.21 -0.97
N LEU A 49 7.72 -15.28 -2.30
CA LEU A 49 8.82 -15.59 -3.21
C LEU A 49 10.06 -14.74 -2.88
N LYS A 50 11.19 -15.40 -2.61
CA LYS A 50 12.53 -14.80 -2.61
C LYS A 50 13.00 -14.50 -4.04
N GLY A 51 12.12 -13.93 -4.85
CA GLY A 51 12.41 -13.43 -6.18
C GLY A 51 12.80 -11.95 -6.12
N PRO A 52 13.36 -11.39 -7.21
CA PRO A 52 13.56 -9.95 -7.32
C PRO A 52 12.24 -9.26 -6.98
N ARG A 53 12.27 -8.36 -5.99
CA ARG A 53 11.16 -7.42 -5.78
C ARG A 53 11.16 -6.51 -7.01
N TRP A 54 10.21 -6.74 -7.90
CA TRP A 54 9.98 -5.84 -9.03
C TRP A 54 9.44 -4.54 -8.46
N VAL A 55 10.34 -3.61 -8.16
CA VAL A 55 9.98 -2.22 -7.92
C VAL A 55 9.69 -1.66 -9.30
N HIS A 56 8.40 -1.47 -9.60
CA HIS A 56 8.00 -0.87 -10.86
C HIS A 56 8.37 0.60 -10.85
N VAL A 57 9.51 0.93 -11.45
CA VAL A 57 9.96 2.31 -11.64
C VAL A 57 9.01 2.96 -12.65
N VAL A 58 8.13 3.82 -12.14
CA VAL A 58 7.13 4.53 -12.97
C VAL A 58 7.77 5.67 -13.77
N SER A 59 8.98 6.10 -13.40
CA SER A 59 9.69 7.17 -14.10
C SER A 59 11.20 7.11 -13.86
N THR A 60 11.98 7.30 -14.93
CA THR A 60 13.41 7.62 -14.88
C THR A 60 13.68 9.12 -14.76
N SER A 61 12.63 9.94 -14.79
CA SER A 61 12.72 11.40 -14.63
C SER A 61 13.14 11.76 -13.21
N GLU A 62 13.87 12.86 -13.09
CA GLU A 62 14.21 13.44 -11.80
C GLU A 62 12.96 13.83 -10.98
N ASP A 63 11.88 14.19 -11.66
CA ASP A 63 10.57 14.43 -11.08
C ASP A 63 9.55 13.45 -11.64
N TRP A 64 9.14 12.50 -10.79
CA TRP A 64 8.18 11.44 -11.11
C TRP A 64 6.84 11.95 -11.68
N ARG A 65 6.49 13.21 -11.44
CA ARG A 65 5.24 13.83 -11.90
C ARG A 65 5.25 14.13 -13.41
N VAL A 66 6.43 14.30 -14.02
CA VAL A 66 6.59 14.75 -15.41
C VAL A 66 5.94 13.81 -16.42
N PRO A 67 6.29 12.50 -16.48
CA PRO A 67 5.67 11.61 -17.48
C PRO A 67 4.17 11.45 -17.25
N LEU A 68 3.74 11.46 -15.99
CA LEU A 68 2.32 11.34 -15.64
C LEU A 68 1.52 12.57 -16.10
N ARG A 69 2.09 13.77 -15.92
CA ARG A 69 1.50 15.02 -16.40
C ARG A 69 1.42 15.05 -17.93
N ALA A 70 2.53 14.77 -18.61
CA ALA A 70 2.58 14.74 -20.07
C ALA A 70 1.60 13.73 -20.64
N PHE A 71 1.42 12.57 -20.00
CA PHE A 71 0.41 11.58 -20.38
C PHE A 71 -1.03 12.08 -20.19
N ILE A 72 -1.35 12.71 -19.05
CA ILE A 72 -2.69 13.27 -18.79
C ILE A 72 -3.02 14.41 -19.77
N GLU A 73 -2.04 15.23 -20.14
CA GLU A 73 -2.20 16.33 -21.10
C GLU A 73 -2.20 15.87 -22.57
N GLY A 74 -1.92 14.60 -22.84
CA GLY A 74 -1.83 14.05 -24.21
C GLY A 74 -0.52 14.40 -24.94
N ASN A 75 0.46 14.96 -24.24
CA ASN A 75 1.77 15.35 -24.76
C ASN A 75 2.80 14.20 -24.70
N TYR A 76 2.41 13.02 -24.22
CA TYR A 76 3.26 11.84 -24.10
C TYR A 76 2.76 10.72 -24.99
N LYS A 77 3.68 10.14 -25.78
CA LYS A 77 3.43 8.96 -26.61
C LYS A 77 4.17 7.76 -26.00
N PRO A 78 3.45 6.77 -25.46
CA PRO A 78 4.06 5.53 -24.99
C PRO A 78 4.79 4.79 -26.11
N GLU A 79 5.89 4.12 -25.78
CA GLU A 79 6.70 3.32 -26.70
C GLU A 79 6.01 1.99 -27.06
N ASP A 80 5.31 1.40 -26.09
CA ASP A 80 4.58 0.14 -26.27
C ASP A 80 3.23 0.10 -25.54
N LYS A 81 2.43 -0.94 -25.85
CA LYS A 81 1.10 -1.15 -25.25
C LYS A 81 1.16 -1.43 -23.74
N ILE A 82 2.24 -2.02 -23.26
CA ILE A 82 2.42 -2.35 -21.84
C ILE A 82 2.64 -1.06 -21.05
N GLU A 83 3.50 -0.17 -21.56
CA GLU A 83 3.74 1.15 -21.01
C GLU A 83 2.47 2.02 -21.04
N GLU A 84 1.76 2.04 -22.17
CA GLU A 84 0.49 2.75 -22.28
C GLU A 84 -0.52 2.27 -21.22
N GLN A 85 -0.70 0.97 -21.09
CA GLN A 85 -1.62 0.40 -20.09
C GLN A 85 -1.19 0.74 -18.66
N ARG A 86 0.12 0.73 -18.38
CA ARG A 86 0.70 1.12 -17.08
C ARG A 86 0.43 2.59 -16.77
N LEU A 87 0.74 3.49 -17.71
CA LEU A 87 0.50 4.93 -17.55
C LEU A 87 -0.99 5.22 -17.40
N ARG A 88 -1.86 4.56 -18.18
CA ARG A 88 -3.32 4.70 -18.06
C ARG A 88 -3.83 4.24 -16.70
N HIS A 89 -3.35 3.10 -16.19
CA HIS A 89 -3.72 2.63 -14.87
C HIS A 89 -3.26 3.62 -13.78
N HIS A 90 -2.03 4.10 -13.89
CA HIS A 90 -1.46 5.04 -12.93
C HIS A 90 -2.19 6.40 -12.97
N ALA A 91 -2.43 6.95 -14.16
CA ALA A 91 -3.07 8.26 -14.39
C ALA A 91 -4.54 8.31 -13.94
N ARG A 92 -5.25 7.17 -13.89
CA ARG A 92 -6.66 7.09 -13.47
C ARG A 92 -6.91 7.78 -12.11
N GLY A 93 -5.94 7.65 -11.20
CA GLY A 93 -5.98 8.21 -9.85
C GLY A 93 -5.58 9.69 -9.76
N TYR A 94 -5.31 10.38 -10.87
CA TYR A 94 -4.79 11.76 -10.86
C TYR A 94 -5.62 12.71 -11.74
N VAL A 95 -5.47 14.00 -11.48
CA VAL A 95 -6.07 15.10 -12.25
C VAL A 95 -5.16 16.32 -12.21
N ILE A 96 -5.19 17.14 -13.26
CA ILE A 96 -4.52 18.44 -13.29
C ILE A 96 -5.58 19.53 -13.10
N LEU A 97 -5.38 20.37 -12.09
CA LEU A 97 -6.22 21.54 -11.81
C LEU A 97 -5.30 22.75 -11.65
N ASN A 98 -5.52 23.81 -12.42
CA ASN A 98 -4.70 25.03 -12.42
C ASN A 98 -3.18 24.71 -12.51
N ASP A 99 -2.79 23.88 -13.49
CA ASP A 99 -1.39 23.43 -13.74
C ASP A 99 -0.71 22.63 -12.60
N VAL A 100 -1.49 22.25 -11.59
CA VAL A 100 -1.03 21.46 -10.46
C VAL A 100 -1.60 20.05 -10.57
N LEU A 101 -0.72 19.06 -10.40
CA LEU A 101 -1.10 17.65 -10.38
C LEU A 101 -1.64 17.29 -8.99
N TYR A 102 -2.80 16.66 -8.95
CA TYR A 102 -3.45 16.17 -7.75
C TYR A 102 -3.75 14.68 -7.84
N LYS A 103 -3.69 13.99 -6.69
CA LYS A 103 -4.18 12.63 -6.51
C LYS A 103 -5.64 12.67 -6.04
N LYS A 104 -6.49 11.89 -6.68
CA LYS A 104 -7.91 11.71 -6.32
C LYS A 104 -8.00 10.84 -5.07
N GLY A 105 -8.60 11.38 -4.01
CA GLY A 105 -9.03 10.60 -2.85
C GLY A 105 -10.31 9.82 -3.18
N VAL A 106 -10.54 8.69 -2.50
CA VAL A 106 -11.79 7.93 -2.63
C VAL A 106 -12.95 8.68 -1.94
N CYS A 107 -12.66 9.32 -0.80
CA CYS A 107 -13.63 10.10 -0.01
C CYS A 107 -13.05 11.45 0.50
N GLU A 108 -11.83 11.81 0.09
CA GLU A 108 -11.07 12.97 0.61
C GLU A 108 -10.85 14.04 -0.47
N PRO A 109 -10.55 15.29 -0.09
CA PRO A 109 -10.19 16.36 -1.03
C PRO A 109 -8.95 15.98 -1.85
N TYR A 110 -8.78 16.63 -3.00
CA TYR A 110 -7.64 16.42 -3.89
C TYR A 110 -6.30 16.67 -3.18
N LEU A 111 -5.43 15.67 -3.15
CA LEU A 111 -4.11 15.76 -2.52
C LEU A 111 -3.08 16.27 -3.52
N ARG A 112 -2.42 17.38 -3.20
CA ARG A 112 -1.41 18.00 -4.09
C ARG A 112 -0.18 17.11 -4.24
N CYS A 113 0.23 16.83 -5.47
CA CYS A 113 1.44 16.06 -5.74
C CYS A 113 2.69 16.94 -5.67
N LEU A 114 3.59 16.60 -4.74
CA LEU A 114 4.87 17.26 -4.56
C LEU A 114 5.98 16.54 -5.35
N SER A 115 6.96 17.30 -5.84
CA SER A 115 8.20 16.76 -6.41
C SER A 115 9.14 16.25 -5.31
N LYS A 116 10.45 16.18 -5.57
CA LYS A 116 11.48 15.92 -4.53
C LYS A 116 11.31 16.76 -3.25
N LYS A 117 10.73 17.97 -3.34
CA LYS A 117 10.39 18.81 -2.18
C LYS A 117 9.52 18.10 -1.13
N GLY A 118 8.72 17.11 -1.55
CA GLY A 118 7.93 16.29 -0.63
C GLY A 118 8.78 15.49 0.36
N GLN A 119 10.01 15.11 -0.01
CA GLN A 119 10.92 14.42 0.90
C GLN A 119 11.37 15.35 2.04
N ASP A 120 11.63 16.62 1.74
CA ASP A 120 12.06 17.59 2.74
C ASP A 120 10.89 17.95 3.67
N LEU A 121 9.67 18.08 3.13
CA LEU A 121 8.46 18.21 3.94
C LEU A 121 8.29 17.00 4.88
N LEU A 122 8.45 15.77 4.39
CA LEU A 122 8.37 14.57 5.23
C LEU A 122 9.46 14.56 6.32
N LYS A 123 10.68 14.99 6.01
CA LYS A 123 11.76 15.13 7.02
C LYS A 123 11.41 16.18 8.09
N GLU A 124 10.81 17.30 7.69
CA GLU A 124 10.37 18.34 8.61
C GLU A 124 9.25 17.83 9.54
N ILE A 125 8.21 17.22 8.97
CA ILE A 125 7.12 16.62 9.75
C ILE A 125 7.68 15.52 10.66
N HIS A 126 8.59 14.68 10.17
CA HIS A 126 9.24 13.64 10.97
C HIS A 126 10.04 14.24 12.13
N LYS A 127 10.87 15.26 11.91
CA LYS A 127 11.62 15.93 12.99
C LYS A 127 10.67 16.53 14.04
N GLY A 128 9.61 17.21 13.61
CA GLY A 128 8.59 17.76 14.51
C GLY A 128 7.81 16.68 15.26
N LEU A 129 7.60 15.50 14.67
CA LEU A 129 6.89 14.36 15.27
C LEU A 129 7.77 13.47 16.14
N CYS A 130 9.06 13.37 15.83
CA CYS A 130 10.04 12.60 16.60
C CYS A 130 10.24 13.19 17.99
N ALA A 131 10.06 14.49 18.17
CA ALA A 131 9.95 15.12 19.49
C ALA A 131 8.79 14.54 20.34
N SER A 132 7.83 13.88 19.69
CA SER A 132 6.64 13.25 20.30
C SER A 132 6.58 11.71 20.11
N HIS A 133 7.65 11.07 19.60
CA HIS A 133 7.75 9.60 19.39
C HIS A 133 6.56 8.95 18.64
N LEU A 134 5.95 9.65 17.69
CA LEU A 134 4.76 9.15 16.98
C LEU A 134 5.10 8.14 15.87
N ALA A 135 4.25 7.11 15.74
CA ALA A 135 4.43 6.02 14.78
C ALA A 135 4.30 6.46 13.30
N PRO A 136 4.82 5.70 12.33
CA PRO A 136 4.80 6.05 10.89
C PRO A 136 3.41 6.34 10.30
N ARG A 137 2.34 5.73 10.84
CA ARG A 137 0.96 6.04 10.44
C ARG A 137 0.55 7.47 10.80
N SER A 138 1.02 7.98 11.93
CA SER A 138 0.74 9.35 12.37
C SER A 138 1.49 10.39 11.51
N LEU A 139 2.68 10.04 11.01
CA LEU A 139 3.42 10.84 10.01
C LEU A 139 2.60 10.99 8.72
N MET A 140 2.09 9.89 8.20
CA MET A 140 1.26 9.89 6.98
C MET A 140 -0.03 10.72 7.16
N SER A 141 -0.72 10.57 8.30
CA SER A 141 -1.93 11.35 8.58
C SER A 141 -1.68 12.86 8.61
N LYS A 142 -0.53 13.32 9.13
CA LYS A 142 -0.18 14.75 9.08
C LYS A 142 0.21 15.23 7.69
N ALA A 143 0.86 14.38 6.88
CA ALA A 143 1.25 14.74 5.52
C ALA A 143 0.06 14.86 4.55
N PHE A 144 -1.08 14.25 4.88
CA PHE A 144 -2.33 14.34 4.12
C PHE A 144 -3.24 15.50 4.53
N ARG A 145 -2.89 16.23 5.59
CA ARG A 145 -3.68 17.33 6.15
C ARG A 145 -3.11 18.68 5.70
#